data_AF-A0A2Z3ULB5-F1
#
_entry.id   AF-A0A2Z3ULB5-F1
#
_cell.length_a   1.000
_cell.length_b   1.000
_cell.length_c   1.000
_cell.angle_alpha   90.00
_cell.angle_beta   90.00
_cell.angle_gamma   90.00
#
_symmetry.space_group_name_H-M   'P 1'
#
loop_
_entity.id
_entity.type
_entity.pdbx_description
1 polymer ?
#
loop_
_entity_poly.entity_id
_entity_poly.type
_entity_poly.pdbx_seq_one_letter_code
_entity_poly.pdbx_strand_id
1 'polypeptide(L)' 'MRHLKIIRGDASEEEIAALVIALASRATPMAKAVQKTESWRNPAHQMRKPLPTGQGAWRSSGLPR' A
#
# COMPACT_ATOMS: atom_id res chain seq x y z
N MET A 1 -18.86 16.68 -1.70
CA MET A 1 -19.50 15.50 -2.31
C MET A 1 -18.74 15.15 -3.58
N ARG A 2 -18.07 13.99 -3.67
CA ARG A 2 -17.40 13.56 -4.91
C ARG A 2 -18.33 12.60 -5.64
N HIS A 3 -18.87 13.04 -6.76
CA HIS A 3 -19.72 12.24 -7.64
C HIS A 3 -18.82 11.67 -8.75
N LEU A 4 -18.67 10.35 -8.80
CA LEU A 4 -18.04 9.67 -9.93
C LEU A 4 -19.16 9.27 -10.89
N LYS A 5 -19.20 9.87 -12.08
CA LYS A 5 -20.15 9.51 -13.13
C LYS A 5 -19.42 8.67 -14.17
N ILE A 6 -19.78 7.38 -14.25
CA ILE A 6 -19.24 6.46 -15.26
C ILE A 6 -20.10 6.63 -16.52
N ILE A 7 -19.49 7.08 -17.61
CA ILE A 7 -20.13 7.24 -18.91
C ILE A 7 -19.54 6.19 -19.83
N ARG A 8 -20.39 5.49 -20.59
CA ARG A 8 -19.95 4.58 -21.64
C ARG A 8 -19.60 5.42 -22.88
N GLY A 9 -18.37 5.94 -22.90
CA GLY A 9 -17.81 6.63 -24.07
C GLY A 9 -17.14 5.63 -25.00
N ASP A 10 -17.35 5.79 -26.31
CA ASP A 10 -16.52 5.20 -27.34
C ASP A 10 -15.42 6.23 -27.65
N ALA A 11 -14.29 6.10 -26.97
CA ALA A 11 -13.14 7.00 -27.13
C ALA A 11 -12.18 6.39 -28.14
N SER A 12 -11.64 7.21 -29.03
CA SER A 12 -10.64 6.72 -30.00
C SER A 12 -9.33 6.35 -29.28
N GLU A 13 -8.49 5.53 -29.92
CA GLU A 13 -7.20 5.14 -29.37
C GLU A 13 -6.29 6.36 -29.12
N GLU A 14 -6.38 7.37 -30.00
CA GLU A 14 -5.63 8.62 -29.89
C GLU A 14 -6.08 9.46 -28.68
N GLU A 15 -7.38 9.51 -28.40
CA GLU A 15 -7.93 10.24 -27.26
C GLU A 15 -7.52 9.58 -25.93
N ILE A 16 -7.52 8.25 -25.88
CA ILE A 16 -7.01 7.49 -24.73
C ILE A 16 -5.53 7.80 -24.52
N ALA A 17 -4.73 7.79 -25.59
CA ALA A 17 -3.31 8.12 -25.50
C ALA A 17 -3.07 9.55 -24.99
N ALA A 18 -3.82 10.54 -25.50
CA ALA A 18 -3.72 11.93 -25.05
C ALA A 18 -4.06 12.07 -23.56
N LEU A 19 -5.09 11.38 -23.08
CA LEU A 19 -5.47 11.39 -21.66
C LEU A 19 -4.41 10.74 -20.76
N VAL A 20 -3.84 9.62 -21.19
CA VAL A 20 -2.76 8.95 -20.46
C VAL A 20 -1.54 9.86 -20.36
N ILE A 21 -1.14 10.50 -21.47
CA ILE A 21 -0.02 11.45 -21.49
C ILE A 21 -0.30 12.63 -20.56
N ALA A 22 -1.50 13.20 -20.60
CA ALA A 22 -1.88 14.31 -19.72
C ALA A 22 -1.81 13.92 -18.24
N LEU A 23 -2.32 12.74 -17.88
CA LEU A 23 -2.26 12.22 -16.51
C LEU A 23 -0.82 11.92 -16.07
N ALA A 24 -0.03 11.30 -16.93
CA ALA A 24 1.37 10.98 -16.65
C ALA A 24 2.22 12.25 -16.48
N SER A 25 2.00 13.28 -17.30
CA SER A 25 2.71 14.57 -17.21
C SER A 25 2.45 15.30 -15.89
N ARG A 26 1.27 15.09 -15.31
CA ARG A 26 0.86 15.70 -14.03
C ARG A 26 1.22 14.83 -12.82
N ALA A 27 1.61 13.58 -13.03
CA ALA A 27 2.00 12.70 -11.96
C ALA A 27 3.34 13.14 -11.38
N THR A 28 3.33 13.60 -10.13
CA THR A 28 4.58 13.79 -9.37
C THR A 28 5.24 12.44 -9.12
N PRO A 29 6.57 12.32 -9.31
CA PRO A 29 7.29 11.10 -8.98
C PRO A 29 7.08 10.77 -7.50
N MET A 30 6.41 9.65 -7.24
CA MET A 30 6.28 9.15 -5.88
C MET A 30 7.65 8.68 -5.41
N ALA A 31 8.13 9.23 -4.29
CA ALA A 31 9.35 8.75 -3.66
C ALA A 31 9.23 7.23 -3.49
N LYS A 32 10.25 6.49 -3.94
CA LYS A 32 10.28 5.04 -3.83
C LYS A 32 10.11 4.70 -2.35
N ALA A 33 8.95 4.14 -2.00
CA ALA A 33 8.68 3.78 -0.63
C ALA A 33 9.78 2.81 -0.20
N VAL A 34 10.47 3.11 0.90
CA VAL A 34 11.38 2.15 1.53
C VAL A 34 10.52 0.92 1.82
N GLN A 35 10.84 -0.20 1.18
CA GLN A 35 10.23 -1.48 1.47
C GLN A 35 10.46 -1.73 2.96
N LYS A 36 9.41 -1.59 3.77
CA LYS A 36 9.47 -1.92 5.18
C LYS A 36 9.82 -3.40 5.24
N THR A 37 10.88 -3.75 5.97
CA THR A 37 11.28 -5.14 6.18
C THR A 37 10.03 -5.92 6.56
N GLU A 38 9.70 -6.97 5.81
CA GLU A 38 8.47 -7.72 6.02
C GLU A 38 8.49 -8.32 7.43
N SER A 39 7.82 -7.65 8.36
CA SER A 39 7.89 -7.94 9.79
C SER A 39 7.43 -9.37 10.09
N TRP A 40 6.47 -9.86 9.30
CA TRP A 40 5.97 -11.23 9.38
C TRP A 40 6.96 -12.31 8.92
N ARG A 41 7.87 -12.00 7.98
CA ARG A 41 8.85 -12.96 7.45
C ARG A 41 10.16 -13.01 8.24
N ASN A 42 10.28 -12.26 9.34
CA ASN A 42 11.50 -12.22 10.13
C ASN A 42 11.78 -13.59 10.81
N PRO A 43 12.90 -14.27 10.51
CA PRO A 43 13.25 -15.57 11.11
C PRO A 43 13.31 -15.56 12.64
N ALA A 44 13.53 -14.40 13.27
CA ALA A 44 13.50 -14.25 14.72
C ALA A 44 12.12 -14.56 15.35
N HIS A 45 11.04 -14.64 14.55
CA HIS A 45 9.73 -15.11 15.00
C HIS A 45 9.64 -16.64 15.12
N GLN A 46 10.53 -17.40 14.47
CA GLN A 46 10.60 -18.85 14.63
C GLN A 46 11.27 -19.27 15.94
N MET A 47 12.00 -18.35 16.57
CA MET A 47 12.66 -18.57 17.85
C MET A 47 11.70 -18.28 19.00
N ARG A 48 11.65 -19.17 19.99
CA ARG A 48 10.85 -18.96 21.20
C ARG A 48 11.38 -17.74 21.96
N LYS A 49 10.49 -16.78 22.25
CA LYS A 49 10.78 -15.62 23.11
C LYS A 49 9.96 -15.70 24.40
N PRO A 50 10.46 -15.15 25.51
CA PRO A 50 9.66 -14.98 26.72
C PRO A 50 8.40 -14.18 26.42
N LEU A 51 7.26 -14.61 26.97
CA LEU A 51 6.00 -13.90 26.85
C LEU A 51 6.05 -12.67 27.78
N PRO A 52 5.90 -11.44 27.26
CA PRO A 52 5.86 -10.25 28.10
C PRO A 52 4.61 -10.29 28.99
N THR A 53 4.74 -9.88 30.25
CA THR A 53 3.61 -9.68 31.16
C THR A 53 3.31 -8.18 31.29
N GLY A 54 2.05 -7.84 31.60
CA GLY A 54 1.62 -6.46 31.82
C GLY A 54 0.71 -5.88 30.73
N GLN A 55 0.45 -4.57 30.82
CA GLN A 55 -0.48 -3.88 29.95
C GLN A 55 -0.05 -3.99 28.47
N GLY A 56 -0.94 -4.49 27.61
CA GLY A 56 -0.66 -4.67 26.19
C GLY A 56 0.04 -5.99 25.84
N ALA A 57 0.36 -6.84 26.82
CA ALA A 57 0.96 -8.16 26.60
C ALA A 57 0.17 -9.01 25.58
N TRP A 58 -1.14 -9.12 25.77
CA TRP A 58 -2.03 -9.88 24.89
C TRP A 58 -2.09 -9.35 23.46
N ARG A 59 -2.00 -8.03 23.26
CA ARG A 59 -1.96 -7.44 21.91
C ARG A 59 -0.62 -7.71 21.23
N SER A 60 0.46 -7.76 22.00
CA SER A 60 1.82 -7.96 21.48
C SER A 60 2.16 -9.42 21.17
N SER A 61 1.35 -10.39 21.58
CA SER A 61 1.62 -11.82 21.32
C SER A 61 1.30 -12.25 19.88
N GLY A 62 0.40 -11.54 19.19
CA GLY A 62 -0.08 -11.90 17.85
C GLY A 62 0.36 -10.97 16.73
N LEU A 63 1.06 -9.87 17.04
CA LEU A 63 1.49 -8.87 16.07
C LEU A 63 3.02 -8.86 15.93
N PRO A 64 3.57 -8.80 14.70
CA PRO A 64 4.99 -8.59 14.48
C PRO A 64 5.39 -7.22 15.00
N ARG A 65 6.59 -7.14 15.55
CA ARG A 65 7.21 -5.87 15.96
C ARG A 65 8.07 -5.32 14.83
#